data_AF-A0A4Y2M3Q8-F1
#
_entry.id   AF-A0A4Y2M3Q8-F1
#
_cell.length_a   1.000
_cell.length_b   1.000
_cell.length_c   1.000
_cell.angle_alpha   90.00
_cell.angle_beta   90.00
_cell.angle_gamma   90.00
#
_symmetry.space_group_name_H-M   'P 1'
#
loop_
_entity.id
_entity.type
_entity.pdbx_description
1 polymer ?
#
loop_
_entity_poly.entity_id
_entity_poly.type
_entity_poly.pdbx_seq_one_letter_code
_entity_poly.pdbx_strand_id
1 'polypeptide(L)'
;MLLKAAKQHQPDSFLVQEPHVKDGKIAGIPKCWKSWLSKSGKAGIIALPTCSTPVVLSAKENTMAIKITKKSKAFTIISSYSSNNKYQW
;
A
#
# COMPACT_ATOMS: atom_id res chain seq x y z
N MET A 1 4.02 -11.06 10.59
CA MET A 1 4.68 -9.74 10.79
C MET A 1 3.67 -8.59 10.82
N LEU A 2 2.94 -8.32 9.73
CA LEU A 2 2.00 -7.18 9.65
C LEU A 2 0.92 -7.17 10.74
N LEU A 3 0.36 -8.32 11.13
CA LEU A 3 -0.61 -8.41 12.23
C LEU A 3 -0.03 -7.96 13.59
N LYS A 4 1.24 -8.30 13.87
CA LYS A 4 1.92 -7.87 15.10
C LYS A 4 2.14 -6.36 15.07
N ALA A 5 2.62 -5.83 13.95
CA ALA A 5 2.78 -4.39 13.74
C ALA A 5 1.46 -3.63 13.85
N ALA A 6 0.36 -4.19 13.32
CA ALA A 6 -0.97 -3.59 13.40
C ALA A 6 -1.44 -3.46 14.86
N LYS A 7 -1.25 -4.50 15.67
CA LYS A 7 -1.58 -4.47 17.11
C LYS A 7 -0.69 -3.49 17.88
N GLN A 8 0.60 -3.45 17.55
CA GLN A 8 1.58 -2.65 18.28
C GLN A 8 1.48 -1.15 17.97
N HIS A 9 1.30 -0.79 16.71
CA HIS A 9 1.39 0.61 16.26
C HIS A 9 0.05 1.21 15.85
N GLN A 10 -1.00 0.38 15.71
CA GLN A 10 -2.33 0.79 15.29
C GLN A 10 -2.30 1.75 14.07
N PRO A 11 -1.57 1.41 12.99
CA PRO A 11 -1.45 2.30 11.85
C PRO A 11 -2.76 2.38 11.07
N ASP A 12 -3.02 3.52 10.42
CA ASP A 12 -4.12 3.62 9.45
C ASP A 12 -3.82 2.81 8.17
N SER A 13 -2.54 2.72 7.77
CA SER A 13 -2.12 2.02 6.56
C SER A 13 -0.69 1.49 6.63
N PHE A 14 -0.37 0.48 5.82
CA PHE A 14 0.99 0.03 5.54
C PHE A 14 1.40 0.38 4.11
N LEU A 15 2.65 0.81 3.94
CA LEU A 15 3.32 0.84 2.64
C LEU A 15 4.19 -0.41 2.54
N VAL A 16 4.02 -1.17 1.46
CA VAL A 16 4.74 -2.44 1.27
C VAL A 16 5.48 -2.42 -0.04
N GLN A 17 6.69 -2.98 -0.02
CA GLN A 17 7.52 -3.20 -1.20
C GLN A 17 7.80 -4.69 -1.33
N GLU A 18 7.78 -5.18 -2.57
CA GLU A 18 7.91 -6.59 -2.96
C GLU A 18 6.99 -7.53 -2.15
N PRO A 19 5.68 -7.23 -1.97
CA PRO A 19 4.80 -8.14 -1.27
C PRO A 19 4.64 -9.46 -2.04
N HIS A 20 4.35 -10.55 -1.32
CA HIS A 20 3.94 -11.79 -1.95
C HIS A 20 2.53 -11.63 -2.53
N VAL A 21 2.41 -11.62 -3.86
CA VAL A 21 1.16 -11.41 -4.60
C VAL A 21 0.68 -12.72 -5.23
N LYS A 22 -0.60 -13.03 -5.04
CA LYS A 22 -1.30 -14.16 -5.69
C LYS A 22 -2.63 -13.65 -6.26
N ASP A 23 -2.91 -13.97 -7.52
CA ASP A 23 -4.14 -13.59 -8.23
C ASP A 23 -4.43 -12.08 -8.15
N GLY A 24 -3.38 -11.26 -8.30
CA GLY A 24 -3.46 -9.79 -8.26
C GLY A 24 -3.74 -9.20 -6.87
N LYS A 25 -3.60 -9.99 -5.80
CA LYS A 25 -3.82 -9.55 -4.41
C LYS A 25 -2.64 -9.92 -3.51
N ILE A 26 -2.43 -9.12 -2.47
CA ILE A 26 -1.43 -9.45 -1.45
C ILE A 26 -1.91 -10.68 -0.68
N ALA A 27 -1.09 -11.73 -0.65
CA ALA A 27 -1.41 -12.96 0.05
C ALA A 27 -1.18 -12.82 1.56
N GLY A 28 -1.98 -13.52 2.37
CA GLY A 28 -1.77 -13.62 3.82
C GLY A 28 -2.19 -12.40 4.64
N ILE A 29 -2.90 -11.43 4.06
CA ILE A 29 -3.52 -10.32 4.81
C ILE A 29 -4.98 -10.63 5.17
N PRO A 30 -5.49 -10.12 6.31
CA PRO A 30 -6.91 -10.26 6.68
C PRO A 30 -7.86 -9.74 5.60
N LYS A 31 -8.98 -10.43 5.38
CA LYS A 31 -10.00 -10.05 4.37
C LYS A 31 -10.62 -8.66 4.60
N CYS A 32 -10.65 -8.19 5.85
CA CYS A 32 -11.16 -6.85 6.17
C CYS A 32 -10.19 -5.72 5.80
N TRP A 33 -8.94 -6.03 5.46
CA TRP A 33 -7.97 -5.05 4.99
C TRP A 33 -8.11 -4.87 3.48
N LYS A 34 -8.05 -3.62 3.03
CA LYS A 34 -8.05 -3.30 1.60
C LYS A 34 -6.63 -3.11 1.14
N SER A 35 -6.31 -3.53 -0.08
CA SER A 35 -4.99 -3.35 -0.66
C SER A 35 -5.06 -2.90 -2.10
N TRP A 36 -4.11 -2.06 -2.50
CA TRP A 36 -3.88 -1.65 -3.88
C TRP A 36 -2.42 -1.91 -4.23
N LEU A 37 -2.18 -2.28 -5.48
CA LEU A 37 -0.87 -2.65 -5.99
C LEU A 37 -0.53 -1.82 -7.23
N SER A 38 0.75 -1.56 -7.43
CA SER A 38 1.30 -1.14 -8.72
C SER A 38 1.06 -2.22 -9.77
N LYS A 39 1.21 -1.87 -11.06
CA LYS A 39 1.00 -2.83 -12.16
C LYS A 39 1.92 -4.05 -12.06
N SER A 40 3.17 -3.84 -11.65
CA SER A 40 4.14 -4.91 -11.42
C SER A 40 3.87 -5.75 -10.16
N GLY A 41 2.98 -5.28 -9.27
CA GLY A 41 2.78 -5.86 -7.94
C GLY A 41 3.88 -5.57 -6.92
N LYS A 42 4.96 -4.84 -7.31
CA LYS A 42 6.12 -4.61 -6.44
C LYS A 42 5.93 -3.50 -5.40
N ALA A 43 5.02 -2.55 -5.63
CA ALA A 43 4.66 -1.57 -4.63
C ALA A 43 3.19 -1.72 -4.26
N GLY A 44 2.87 -1.61 -2.98
CA GLY A 44 1.50 -1.71 -2.49
C GLY A 44 1.21 -0.76 -1.35
N ILE A 45 -0.08 -0.51 -1.18
CA ILE A 45 -0.64 0.19 -0.03
C ILE A 45 -1.74 -0.70 0.55
N ILE A 46 -1.70 -0.93 1.86
CA ILE A 46 -2.71 -1.67 2.61
C ILE A 46 -3.40 -0.68 3.54
N ALA A 47 -4.71 -0.52 3.43
CA ALA A 47 -5.52 0.26 4.36
C ALA A 47 -6.21 -0.67 5.37
N LEU A 48 -6.09 -0.33 6.64
CA LEU A 48 -6.78 -1.02 7.73
C LEU A 48 -8.23 -0.54 7.83
N PRO A 49 -9.13 -1.29 8.50
CA PRO A 49 -10.54 -0.93 8.59
C PRO A 49 -10.81 0.45 9.21
N THR A 50 -9.87 0.95 10.02
CA THR A 50 -9.93 2.28 10.64
C THR A 50 -9.61 3.43 9.67
N CYS A 51 -9.01 3.13 8.52
CA CYS A 51 -8.65 4.11 7.52
C CYS A 51 -9.92 4.62 6.82
N SER A 52 -10.04 5.94 6.68
CA SER A 52 -11.07 6.54 5.84
C SER A 52 -10.95 6.01 4.40
N THR A 53 -12.10 5.84 3.72
CA THR A 53 -12.15 5.25 2.38
C THR A 53 -11.22 5.99 1.42
N PRO A 54 -10.14 5.34 0.94
CA PRO A 54 -9.22 5.98 0.02
C PRO A 54 -9.79 6.00 -1.40
N VAL A 55 -9.37 7.00 -2.16
CA VAL A 55 -9.60 7.11 -3.60
C VAL A 55 -8.31 6.76 -4.32
N VAL A 56 -8.37 5.81 -5.26
CA VAL A 56 -7.22 5.48 -6.11
C VAL A 56 -6.95 6.65 -7.05
N LEU A 57 -5.72 7.15 -7.05
CA LEU A 57 -5.29 8.18 -7.99
C LEU A 57 -4.59 7.58 -9.20
N SER A 58 -3.65 6.65 -8.99
CA SER A 58 -2.97 5.97 -10.09
C SER A 58 -2.27 4.68 -9.64
N ALA A 59 -2.19 3.72 -10.56
CA ALA A 59 -1.31 2.55 -10.49
C ALA A 59 -0.38 2.58 -11.72
N LYS A 60 0.88 2.91 -11.50
CA LYS A 60 1.95 2.86 -12.51
C LYS A 60 2.74 1.55 -12.36
N GLU A 61 3.81 1.39 -13.13
CA GLU A 61 4.59 0.14 -13.16
C GLU A 61 5.02 -0.28 -11.75
N ASN A 62 5.78 0.57 -11.06
CA ASN A 62 6.30 0.30 -9.72
C ASN A 62 5.77 1.28 -8.66
N THR A 63 4.69 2.02 -8.95
CA THR A 63 4.17 3.06 -8.06
C THR A 63 2.66 2.93 -7.89
N MET A 64 2.20 3.04 -6.65
CA MET A 64 0.80 3.07 -6.26
C MET A 64 0.51 4.37 -5.50
N ALA A 65 -0.48 5.14 -5.96
CA ALA A 65 -0.89 6.38 -5.31
C ALA A 65 -2.39 6.38 -4.95
N ILE A 66 -2.69 6.73 -3.70
CA ILE A 66 -4.06 6.91 -3.20
C ILE A 66 -4.20 8.28 -2.51
N LYS A 67 -5.42 8.79 -2.48
CA LYS A 67 -5.80 9.96 -1.69
C LYS A 67 -6.71 9.53 -0.55
N ILE A 68 -6.43 10.03 0.65
CA ILE A 68 -7.26 9.83 1.84
C ILE A 68 -7.73 11.21 2.30
N THR A 69 -9.02 11.31 2.62
CA THR A 69 -9.61 12.51 3.24
C THR A 69 -10.04 12.17 4.66
N LYS A 70 -9.49 12.88 5.65
CA LYS A 70 -9.81 12.71 7.08
C LYS A 70 -10.05 14.09 7.69
N LYS A 71 -11.19 14.29 8.36
CA LYS A 71 -11.59 15.57 9.00
C LYS A 71 -11.42 16.79 8.06
N SER A 72 -11.94 16.67 6.84
CA SER A 72 -11.87 17.71 5.79
C SER A 72 -10.46 18.09 5.31
N LYS A 73 -9.42 17.32 5.68
CA LYS A 73 -8.08 17.44 5.14
C LYS A 73 -7.76 16.23 4.27
N ALA A 74 -7.33 16.49 3.04
CA ALA A 74 -6.89 15.45 2.13
C ALA A 74 -5.36 15.35 2.13
N PHE A 75 -4.85 14.13 2.11
CA PHE A 75 -3.44 13.85 1.89
C PHE A 75 -3.29 12.70 0.89
N THR A 76 -2.19 12.71 0.16
CA THR A 76 -1.85 11.69 -0.82
C THR A 76 -0.77 10.80 -0.24
N ILE A 77 -0.96 9.49 -0.39
CA ILE A 77 0.07 8.49 -0.10
C ILE A 77 0.57 7.94 -1.42
N ILE A 78 1.89 7.92 -1.60
CA ILE A 78 2.56 7.35 -2.76
C ILE A 78 3.53 6.29 -2.26
N SER A 79 3.32 5.04 -2.69
CA SER A 79 4.24 3.93 -2.47
C SER A 79 4.95 3.65 -3.79
N SER A 80 6.28 3.63 -3.80
CA SER A 80 7.07 3.34 -4.99
C SER A 80 8.15 2.33 -4.66
N TYR A 81 8.35 1.36 -5.55
CA TYR A 81 9.48 0.46 -5.52
C TYR A 81 10.55 0.97 -6.49
N SER A 82 11.73 1.24 -5.95
CA SER A 82 12.91 1.59 -6.75
C SER A 82 13.71 0.33 -7.02
N SER A 83 13.92 0.01 -8.30
CA SER A 83 14.74 -1.15 -8.67
C SER A 83 16.19 -0.93 -8.23
N ASN A 84 16.79 -1.97 -7.66
CA ASN A 84 18.22 -2.00 -7.39
C ASN A 84 18.99 -2.22 -8.70
N ASN A 85 19.11 -1.19 -9.52
CA ASN A 85 19.97 -1.24 -10.69
C ASN A 85 21.36 -0.73 -10.26
N LYS A 86 22.36 -1.62 -10.23
CA LYS A 86 23.73 -1.30 -9.80
C LYS A 86 24.48 -0.32 -10.72
N TYR A 87 23.82 0.17 -11.77
CA TYR A 87 24.42 0.96 -12.85
C TYR A 87 23.77 2.34 -13.03
N GLN A 88 23.05 2.85 -12.03
CA GLN A 88 22.51 4.22 -12.05
C GLN A 88 22.87 4.95 -10.77
N TRP A 89 24.16 5.29 -10.64
CA TRP A 89 24.70 6.51 -10.01
C TRP A 89 25.99 6.86 -10.74
#